data_AF-A0A7Z9G8Z2-F1
#
_entry.id   AF-A0A7Z9G8Z2-F1
#
_cell.length_a   1.000
_cell.length_b   1.000
_cell.length_c   1.000
_cell.angle_alpha   90.00
_cell.angle_beta   90.00
_cell.angle_gamma   90.00
#
_symmetry.space_group_name_H-M   'P 1'
#
loop_
_entity.id
_entity.type
_entity.pdbx_description
1 polymer ?
#
loop_
_entity_poly.entity_id
_entity_poly.type
_entity_poly.pdbx_seq_one_letter_code
_entity_poly.pdbx_strand_id
1 'polypeptide(L)'
;MNRTSILPLAVVGILGLMVLPVPSFVLDFLLAINITVSLAVMLTAMHIIRPLEFSAFPSLLLVTTLFRLGLNVCSTRLILLNGHEGSSAAGRVIETFGNFVVGGNYIVGLVIFLILIIINFAVITKGSGRIAEVAARFTLDALPGKQMSIDSDLASGIITQDHARNKREELAQEADFYGAMDGANKFVRGDAIAGLIITAINIVGGLIIGMTQGGLSVGDAAAIYTILTIGDGLVSQIPSLIISTSAGLVVTRATDGKNLSNQMLGQVFGNPNVLIAGSVVSFALGLVPGLPIFPFLAISGGLYYLYRVTPEPVDPNEAVAAGDGDAPLTEEEELQELLPVEPLQLQVGFSLVPMVDREKGGELLDRIVGLRKRFAKELGIVLPAVHLRDSLDIGGGDYEVYMHGVCVGSGQVMADRVLAIDPGDTVEPIDGIATKDPAFGIDALWIEASDQAKAEMAGYTVVEPAAVIATHLSEIFRDQSADIIGRQELQDLVDVVARRHPKLVDELIPTILSYSEVLSVVRALLREKVSIR
;
A
#
# COMPACT_ATOMS: atom_id res chain seq x y z
N MET A 1 26.39 -8.75 36.37
CA MET A 1 27.17 -8.14 35.25
C MET A 1 26.32 -7.03 34.67
N ASN A 2 26.76 -5.76 34.73
CA ASN A 2 25.94 -4.64 34.25
C ASN A 2 25.65 -4.82 32.75
N ARG A 3 24.37 -4.73 32.35
CA ARG A 3 23.92 -4.89 30.95
C ARG A 3 24.69 -3.98 29.97
N THR A 4 25.19 -2.84 30.45
CA THR A 4 26.00 -1.87 29.69
C THR A 4 27.42 -2.35 29.34
N SER A 5 27.99 -3.33 30.05
CA SER A 5 29.36 -3.82 29.79
C SER A 5 29.42 -4.98 28.81
N ILE A 6 28.28 -5.56 28.43
CA ILE A 6 28.22 -6.76 27.58
C ILE A 6 28.64 -6.44 26.14
N LEU A 7 28.18 -5.33 25.58
CA LEU A 7 28.46 -4.95 24.19
C LEU A 7 29.95 -4.65 23.95
N PRO A 8 30.63 -3.80 24.76
CA PRO A 8 32.07 -3.56 24.59
C PRO A 8 32.89 -4.83 24.78
N LEU A 9 32.54 -5.67 25.76
CA LEU A 9 33.22 -6.95 25.99
C LEU A 9 33.05 -7.91 24.81
N ALA A 10 31.86 -7.96 24.20
CA ALA A 10 31.60 -8.74 23.01
C ALA A 10 32.44 -8.26 21.81
N VAL A 11 32.53 -6.94 21.58
CA VAL A 11 33.36 -6.37 20.51
C VAL A 11 34.84 -6.69 20.73
N VAL A 12 35.36 -6.53 21.95
CA VAL A 12 36.74 -6.90 22.29
C VAL A 12 36.96 -8.41 22.11
N GLY A 13 35.97 -9.24 22.47
CA GLY A 13 35.99 -10.68 22.21
C GLY A 13 36.11 -11.01 20.72
N ILE A 14 35.33 -10.34 19.86
CA ILE A 14 35.39 -10.50 18.40
C ILE A 14 36.77 -10.13 17.85
N LEU A 15 37.36 -9.02 18.31
CA LEU A 15 38.73 -8.65 17.93
C LEU A 15 39.76 -9.66 18.45
N GLY A 16 39.54 -10.22 19.64
CA GLY A 16 40.34 -11.30 20.20
C GLY A 16 40.32 -12.56 19.33
N LEU A 17 39.17 -12.93 18.76
CA LEU A 17 39.04 -14.06 17.82
C LEU A 17 39.94 -13.89 16.59
N MET A 18 40.11 -12.66 16.08
CA MET A 18 40.98 -12.42 14.92
C MET A 18 42.47 -12.68 15.21
N VAL A 19 42.89 -12.48 16.46
CA VAL A 19 44.31 -12.58 16.86
C VAL A 19 44.63 -13.96 17.41
N LEU A 20 43.79 -14.49 18.31
CA LEU A 20 44.05 -15.71 19.06
C LEU A 20 43.68 -16.97 18.26
N PRO A 21 44.46 -18.06 18.37
CA PRO A 21 44.07 -19.34 17.80
C PRO A 21 42.85 -19.91 18.55
N VAL A 22 41.84 -20.33 17.80
CA VAL A 22 40.58 -20.84 18.35
C VAL A 22 40.47 -22.34 18.05
N PRO A 23 40.18 -23.19 19.04
CA PRO A 23 39.92 -24.61 18.79
C PRO A 23 38.68 -24.84 17.91
N SER A 24 38.69 -25.90 17.09
CA SER A 24 37.60 -26.21 16.15
C SER A 24 36.21 -26.34 16.80
N PHE A 25 36.14 -26.94 18.00
CA PHE A 25 34.89 -27.01 18.78
C PHE A 25 34.33 -25.64 19.17
N VAL A 26 35.20 -24.69 19.53
CA VAL A 26 34.78 -23.33 19.88
C VAL A 26 34.30 -22.61 18.63
N LEU A 27 34.97 -22.79 17.49
CA LEU A 27 34.50 -22.28 16.20
C LEU A 27 33.11 -22.83 15.86
N ASP A 28 32.89 -24.15 15.93
CA ASP A 28 31.59 -24.78 15.67
C ASP A 28 30.48 -24.16 16.56
N PHE A 29 30.76 -23.95 17.84
CA PHE A 29 29.83 -23.30 18.77
C PHE A 29 29.52 -21.85 18.38
N LEU A 30 30.53 -21.07 18.00
CA LEU A 30 30.36 -19.68 17.58
C LEU A 30 29.63 -19.55 16.24
N LEU A 31 29.87 -20.46 15.29
CA LEU A 31 29.13 -20.57 14.03
C LEU A 31 27.65 -20.88 14.29
N ALA A 32 27.36 -21.80 15.22
CA ALA A 32 25.98 -22.10 15.63
C ALA A 32 25.28 -20.89 16.27
N ILE A 33 25.99 -20.12 17.11
CA ILE A 33 25.49 -18.85 17.65
C ILE A 33 25.20 -17.88 16.51
N ASN A 34 26.09 -17.75 15.53
CA ASN A 34 25.92 -16.83 14.41
C ASN A 34 24.64 -17.12 13.62
N ILE A 35 24.41 -18.39 13.25
CA ILE A 35 23.19 -18.83 12.57
C ILE A 35 21.95 -18.55 13.43
N THR A 36 22.00 -18.88 14.73
CA THR A 36 20.88 -18.70 15.65
C THR A 36 20.52 -17.22 15.81
N VAL A 37 21.51 -16.34 15.96
CA VAL A 37 21.31 -14.89 16.04
C VAL A 37 20.71 -14.36 14.74
N SER A 38 21.22 -14.77 13.57
CA SER A 38 20.64 -14.37 12.29
C SER A 38 19.17 -14.76 12.16
N LEU A 39 18.81 -15.98 12.54
CA LEU A 39 17.42 -16.43 12.54
C LEU A 39 16.56 -15.63 13.52
N ALA A 40 17.05 -15.39 14.74
CA ALA A 40 16.33 -14.57 15.73
C ALA A 40 16.10 -13.14 15.23
N VAL A 41 17.09 -12.56 14.56
CA VAL A 41 16.99 -11.23 13.92
C VAL A 41 15.92 -11.22 12.84
N MET A 42 15.89 -12.23 11.97
CA MET A 42 14.87 -12.36 10.91
C MET A 42 13.47 -12.54 11.47
N LEU A 43 13.30 -13.41 12.47
CA LEU A 43 12.02 -13.62 13.12
C LEU A 43 11.53 -12.34 13.81
N THR A 44 12.43 -11.60 14.48
CA THR A 44 12.10 -10.30 15.08
C THR A 44 11.68 -9.31 14.00
N ALA A 45 12.48 -9.18 12.93
CA ALA A 45 12.18 -8.33 11.79
C ALA A 45 10.82 -8.65 11.16
N MET A 46 10.40 -9.92 11.09
CA MET A 46 9.10 -10.32 10.56
C MET A 46 7.91 -9.95 11.46
N HIS A 47 8.11 -9.83 12.77
CA HIS A 47 7.03 -9.58 13.74
C HIS A 47 6.87 -8.10 14.14
N ILE A 48 7.84 -7.25 13.85
CA ILE A 48 7.70 -5.81 14.13
C ILE A 48 6.65 -5.16 13.22
N ILE A 49 5.85 -4.28 13.81
CA ILE A 49 4.81 -3.55 13.10
C ILE A 49 5.41 -2.26 12.52
N ARG A 50 6.18 -1.52 13.32
CA ARG A 50 6.88 -0.30 12.90
C ARG A 50 8.39 -0.51 12.89
N PRO A 51 9.14 0.09 11.92
CA PRO A 51 10.60 -0.01 11.90
C PRO A 51 11.29 0.42 13.21
N LEU A 52 10.75 1.45 13.86
CA LEU A 52 11.29 2.01 15.12
C LEU A 52 11.19 1.07 16.32
N GLU A 53 10.31 0.06 16.30
CA GLU A 53 10.24 -0.98 17.35
C GLU A 53 11.54 -1.78 17.43
N PHE A 54 12.31 -1.83 16.35
CA PHE A 54 13.63 -2.43 16.31
C PHE A 54 14.74 -1.39 16.11
N SER A 55 14.70 -0.28 16.87
CA SER A 55 15.69 0.81 16.79
C SER A 55 17.15 0.37 16.96
N ALA A 56 17.42 -0.73 17.68
CA ALA A 56 18.76 -1.29 17.87
C ALA A 56 19.30 -2.07 16.65
N PHE A 57 18.48 -2.32 15.62
CA PHE A 57 18.83 -3.12 14.46
C PHE A 57 20.11 -2.67 13.72
N PRO A 58 20.36 -1.37 13.45
CA PRO A 58 21.56 -0.94 12.73
C PRO A 58 22.85 -1.26 13.50
N SER A 59 22.82 -1.08 14.82
CA SER A 59 23.95 -1.42 15.69
C SER A 59 24.17 -2.94 15.76
N LEU A 60 23.08 -3.70 15.80
CA LEU A 60 23.14 -5.16 15.78
C LEU A 60 23.71 -5.68 14.46
N LEU A 61 23.35 -5.08 13.31
CA LEU A 61 23.95 -5.38 12.01
C LEU A 61 25.47 -5.20 12.03
N LEU A 62 25.96 -4.10 12.61
CA LEU A 62 27.40 -3.83 12.68
C LEU A 62 28.12 -4.90 13.53
N VAL A 63 27.60 -5.20 14.72
CA VAL A 63 28.21 -6.18 15.63
C VAL A 63 28.16 -7.60 15.05
N THR A 64 27.03 -8.01 14.46
CA THR A 64 26.90 -9.33 13.84
C THR A 64 27.79 -9.47 12.60
N THR A 65 27.96 -8.39 11.82
CA THR A 65 28.88 -8.36 10.68
C THR A 65 30.34 -8.47 11.14
N LEU A 66 30.74 -7.72 12.17
CA LEU A 66 32.07 -7.86 12.79
C LEU A 66 32.30 -9.27 13.31
N PHE A 67 31.30 -9.87 13.95
CA PHE A 67 31.37 -11.24 14.44
C PHE A 67 31.57 -12.24 13.29
N ARG A 68 30.81 -12.12 12.19
CA ARG A 68 31.01 -12.94 10.97
C ARG A 68 32.42 -12.79 10.41
N LEU A 69 32.93 -11.57 10.29
CA LEU A 69 34.28 -11.33 9.79
C LEU A 69 35.34 -11.98 10.69
N GLY A 70 35.16 -11.89 12.02
CA GLY A 70 36.02 -12.58 12.99
C GLY A 70 35.98 -14.11 12.84
N LEU A 71 34.81 -14.68 12.60
CA LEU A 71 34.63 -16.11 12.35
C LEU A 71 35.30 -16.55 11.04
N ASN A 72 35.15 -15.77 9.96
CA ASN A 72 35.80 -16.05 8.68
C ASN A 72 37.34 -16.04 8.82
N VAL A 73 37.90 -15.12 9.61
CA VAL A 73 39.35 -15.10 9.89
C VAL A 73 39.77 -16.35 10.68
N CYS A 74 38.99 -16.77 11.66
CA CYS A 74 39.25 -17.98 12.45
C CYS A 74 39.17 -19.26 11.60
N SER A 75 38.12 -19.40 10.81
CA SER A 75 37.89 -20.56 9.95
C SER A 75 38.94 -20.65 8.86
N THR A 76 39.28 -19.55 8.17
CA THR A 76 40.41 -19.52 7.22
C THR A 76 41.70 -19.96 7.85
N ARG A 77 42.02 -19.48 9.06
CA ARG A 77 43.23 -19.91 9.76
C ARG A 77 43.24 -21.42 10.02
N LEU A 78 42.13 -21.97 10.52
CA LEU A 78 42.01 -23.42 10.78
C LEU A 78 42.09 -24.24 9.49
N ILE A 79 41.42 -23.80 8.41
CA ILE A 79 41.45 -24.46 7.10
C ILE A 79 42.88 -24.47 6.56
N LEU A 80 43.58 -23.33 6.56
CA LEU A 80 44.93 -23.25 6.00
C LEU A 80 45.97 -23.99 6.84
N LEU A 81 45.89 -23.93 8.18
CA LEU A 81 46.85 -24.58 9.06
C LEU A 81 46.62 -26.08 9.18
N ASN A 82 45.37 -26.51 9.40
CA ASN A 82 45.06 -27.90 9.75
C ASN A 82 44.37 -28.67 8.62
N GLY A 83 43.98 -28.02 7.52
CA GLY A 83 43.26 -28.68 6.42
C GLY A 83 44.00 -29.87 5.81
N HIS A 84 45.33 -29.95 5.92
CA HIS A 84 46.11 -31.10 5.46
C HIS A 84 45.85 -32.38 6.27
N GLU A 85 45.30 -32.27 7.49
CA GLU A 85 44.93 -33.40 8.35
C GLU A 85 43.59 -34.05 7.92
N GLY A 86 42.84 -33.41 7.01
CA GLY A 86 41.59 -33.91 6.44
C GLY A 86 40.42 -32.93 6.53
N SER A 87 39.26 -33.33 6.01
CA SER A 87 38.03 -32.51 5.94
C SER A 87 37.42 -32.14 7.30
N SER A 88 37.77 -32.86 8.37
CA SER A 88 37.25 -32.60 9.72
C SER A 88 38.07 -31.55 10.50
N ALA A 89 39.22 -31.14 9.98
CA ALA A 89 40.19 -30.31 10.70
C ALA A 89 39.71 -28.87 10.98
N ALA A 90 38.78 -28.36 10.17
CA ALA A 90 38.25 -27.00 10.31
C ALA A 90 37.02 -26.91 11.24
N GLY A 91 36.47 -28.03 11.71
CA GLY A 91 35.22 -28.09 12.48
C GLY A 91 34.14 -28.91 11.79
N ARG A 92 33.26 -29.51 12.59
CA ARG A 92 32.21 -30.42 12.10
C ARG A 92 31.11 -29.68 11.37
N VAL A 93 30.83 -28.43 11.74
CA VAL A 93 29.80 -27.62 11.07
C VAL A 93 30.24 -27.37 9.63
N ILE A 94 31.45 -26.85 9.43
CA ILE A 94 32.03 -26.59 8.10
C ILE A 94 32.06 -27.85 7.25
N GLU A 95 32.54 -28.97 7.79
CA GLU A 95 32.59 -30.26 7.09
C GLU A 95 31.19 -30.73 6.64
N THR A 96 30.20 -30.62 7.53
CA THR A 96 28.83 -31.08 7.24
C THR A 96 28.21 -30.25 6.12
N PHE A 97 28.35 -28.93 6.15
CA PHE A 97 27.83 -28.04 5.11
C PHE A 97 28.56 -28.24 3.77
N GLY A 98 29.88 -28.45 3.79
CA GLY A 98 30.65 -28.74 2.59
C GLY A 98 30.20 -30.04 1.92
N ASN A 99 30.08 -31.11 2.69
CA ASN A 99 29.63 -32.41 2.19
C ASN A 99 28.18 -32.39 1.68
N PHE A 100 27.30 -31.62 2.32
CA PHE A 100 25.89 -31.48 1.92
C PHE A 100 25.74 -30.94 0.49
N VAL A 101 26.53 -29.93 0.11
CA VAL A 101 26.45 -29.32 -1.23
C VAL A 101 27.25 -30.09 -2.27
N VAL A 102 28.37 -30.71 -1.87
CA VAL A 102 29.22 -31.45 -2.79
C VAL A 102 28.56 -32.75 -3.27
N GLY A 103 27.76 -33.42 -2.42
CA GLY A 103 26.97 -34.60 -2.84
C GLY A 103 27.81 -35.74 -3.47
N GLY A 104 29.10 -35.80 -3.15
CA GLY A 104 30.06 -36.74 -3.74
C GLY A 104 30.77 -36.28 -5.02
N ASN A 105 30.43 -35.12 -5.60
CA ASN A 105 31.11 -34.55 -6.76
C ASN A 105 31.56 -33.11 -6.50
N TYR A 106 32.85 -32.94 -6.20
CA TYR A 106 33.45 -31.66 -5.83
C TYR A 106 33.37 -30.59 -6.93
N ILE A 107 33.35 -30.98 -8.21
CA ILE A 107 33.19 -30.04 -9.34
C ILE A 107 31.77 -29.47 -9.32
N VAL A 108 30.76 -30.34 -9.19
CA VAL A 108 29.35 -29.91 -9.10
C VAL A 108 29.13 -29.04 -7.86
N GLY A 109 29.69 -29.44 -6.72
CA GLY A 109 29.66 -28.65 -5.49
C GLY A 109 30.26 -27.26 -5.68
N LEU A 110 31.41 -27.14 -6.34
CA LEU A 110 32.05 -25.86 -6.64
C LEU A 110 31.17 -24.97 -7.54
N VAL A 111 30.54 -25.54 -8.57
CA VAL A 111 29.63 -24.80 -9.45
C VAL A 111 28.41 -24.29 -8.69
N ILE A 112 27.75 -25.14 -7.89
CA ILE A 112 26.59 -24.74 -7.07
C ILE A 112 26.99 -23.64 -6.09
N PHE A 113 28.14 -23.80 -5.44
CA PHE A 113 28.66 -22.83 -4.49
C PHE A 113 28.96 -21.46 -5.14
N LEU A 114 29.58 -21.43 -6.32
CA LEU A 114 29.81 -20.20 -7.07
C LEU A 114 28.49 -19.51 -7.43
N ILE A 115 27.47 -20.26 -7.84
CA ILE A 115 26.13 -19.72 -8.10
C ILE A 115 25.54 -19.09 -6.83
N LEU A 116 25.64 -19.77 -5.69
CA LEU A 116 25.13 -19.26 -4.41
C LEU A 116 25.86 -17.97 -3.98
N ILE A 117 27.19 -17.91 -4.12
CA ILE A 117 27.98 -16.70 -3.89
C ILE A 117 27.49 -15.55 -4.78
N ILE A 118 27.33 -15.81 -6.08
CA ILE A 118 26.91 -14.80 -7.04
C ILE A 118 25.52 -14.27 -6.69
N ILE A 119 24.56 -15.16 -6.38
CA ILE A 119 23.20 -14.76 -5.98
C ILE A 119 23.25 -13.93 -4.69
N ASN A 120 23.99 -14.38 -3.67
CA ASN A 120 24.11 -13.67 -2.40
C ASN A 120 24.69 -12.26 -2.58
N PHE A 121 25.78 -12.11 -3.35
CA PHE A 121 26.42 -10.82 -3.55
C PHE A 121 25.68 -9.92 -4.54
N ALA A 122 25.48 -10.40 -5.77
CA ALA A 122 25.01 -9.59 -6.89
C ALA A 122 23.53 -9.25 -6.81
N VAL A 123 22.71 -10.17 -6.27
CA VAL A 123 21.26 -10.00 -6.18
C VAL A 123 20.87 -9.53 -4.78
N ILE A 124 21.21 -10.29 -3.74
CA ILE A 124 20.65 -10.05 -2.39
C ILE A 124 21.34 -8.88 -1.70
N THR A 125 22.66 -8.93 -1.51
CA THR A 125 23.41 -7.90 -0.80
C THR A 125 23.38 -6.56 -1.53
N LYS A 126 23.64 -6.57 -2.85
CA LYS A 126 23.57 -5.34 -3.68
C LYS A 126 22.13 -4.84 -3.89
N GLY A 127 21.14 -5.73 -3.84
CA GLY A 127 19.72 -5.37 -3.91
C GLY A 127 19.25 -4.68 -2.62
N SER A 128 19.43 -5.35 -1.48
CA SER A 128 19.09 -4.83 -0.14
C SER A 128 19.79 -3.51 0.13
N GLY A 129 21.08 -3.39 -0.20
CA GLY A 129 21.82 -2.13 -0.03
C GLY A 129 21.22 -0.97 -0.82
N ARG A 130 20.81 -1.18 -2.08
CA ARG A 130 20.16 -0.15 -2.90
C ARG A 130 18.78 0.23 -2.36
N ILE A 131 17.99 -0.76 -1.95
CA ILE A 131 16.68 -0.52 -1.35
C ILE A 131 16.82 0.33 -0.08
N ALA A 132 17.80 0.00 0.77
CA ALA A 132 18.03 0.73 2.00
C ALA A 132 18.56 2.15 1.78
N GLU A 133 19.49 2.33 0.84
CA GLU A 133 20.02 3.65 0.46
C GLU A 133 18.90 4.57 -0.05
N VAL A 134 18.06 4.04 -0.95
CA VAL A 134 16.95 4.79 -1.55
C VAL A 134 15.88 5.13 -0.50
N ALA A 135 15.48 4.16 0.32
CA ALA A 135 14.50 4.37 1.37
C ALA A 135 14.99 5.35 2.44
N ALA A 136 16.26 5.23 2.87
CA ALA A 136 16.85 6.17 3.81
C ALA A 136 16.87 7.58 3.22
N ARG A 137 17.32 7.72 1.97
CA ARG A 137 17.36 9.02 1.31
C ARG A 137 15.98 9.66 1.20
N PHE A 138 14.97 8.94 0.69
CA PHE A 138 13.63 9.51 0.56
C PHE A 138 13.00 9.83 1.91
N THR A 139 13.23 9.00 2.93
CA THR A 139 12.71 9.26 4.28
C THR A 139 13.37 10.48 4.90
N LEU A 140 14.69 10.65 4.72
CA LEU A 140 15.44 11.81 5.17
C LEU A 140 15.04 13.09 4.42
N ASP A 141 14.86 13.01 3.09
CA ASP A 141 14.42 14.13 2.24
C ASP A 141 12.99 14.59 2.61
N ALA A 142 12.15 13.69 3.13
CA ALA A 142 10.80 13.99 3.60
C ALA A 142 10.74 14.59 5.03
N LEU A 143 11.84 14.61 5.78
CA LEU A 143 11.86 15.12 7.17
C LEU A 143 11.39 16.58 7.31
N PRO A 144 11.83 17.55 6.48
CA PRO A 144 11.38 18.93 6.60
C PRO A 144 9.86 19.06 6.40
N GLY A 145 9.29 18.28 5.47
CA GLY A 145 7.85 18.25 5.24
C GLY A 145 7.08 17.68 6.43
N LYS A 146 7.57 16.58 7.01
CA LYS A 146 7.00 16.00 8.26
C LYS A 146 7.16 16.92 9.47
N GLN A 147 8.26 17.68 9.57
CA GLN A 147 8.43 18.68 10.65
C GLN A 147 7.46 19.85 10.48
N MET A 148 7.33 20.36 9.25
CA MET A 148 6.43 21.46 8.94
C MET A 148 4.96 21.07 9.18
N SER A 149 4.57 19.82 8.90
CA SER A 149 3.21 19.36 9.21
C SER A 149 2.94 19.33 10.71
N ILE A 150 3.90 18.88 11.53
CA ILE A 150 3.78 18.94 13.00
C ILE A 150 3.66 20.40 13.48
N ASP A 151 4.44 21.32 12.91
CA ASP A 151 4.39 22.73 13.27
C ASP A 151 3.06 23.39 12.86
N SER A 152 2.54 23.03 11.69
CA SER A 152 1.22 23.45 11.21
C SER A 152 0.09 22.91 12.09
N ASP A 153 0.14 21.64 12.47
CA ASP A 153 -0.86 21.01 13.35
C ASP A 153 -0.84 21.64 14.75
N LEU A 154 0.34 21.98 15.27
CA LEU A 154 0.49 22.70 16.54
C LEU A 154 -0.04 24.13 16.45
N ALA A 155 0.28 24.84 15.36
CA ALA A 155 -0.18 26.22 15.14
C ALA A 155 -1.71 26.32 14.94
N SER A 156 -2.31 25.30 14.32
CA SER A 156 -3.76 25.20 14.11
C SER A 156 -4.52 24.64 15.33
N GLY A 157 -3.82 24.21 16.38
CA GLY A 157 -4.42 23.67 17.60
C GLY A 157 -4.95 22.24 17.48
N ILE A 158 -4.64 21.52 16.39
CA ILE A 158 -5.01 20.11 16.20
C ILE A 158 -4.28 19.21 17.21
N ILE A 159 -3.03 19.57 17.57
CA ILE A 159 -2.22 18.84 18.54
C ILE A 159 -1.72 19.76 19.66
N THR A 160 -1.48 19.20 20.84
CA THR A 160 -0.89 19.93 21.98
C THR A 160 0.64 20.02 21.86
N GLN A 161 1.26 20.90 22.65
CA GLN A 161 2.71 21.06 22.70
C GLN A 161 3.43 19.76 23.09
N ASP A 162 2.87 18.99 24.03
CA ASP A 162 3.44 17.70 24.45
C ASP A 162 3.34 16.65 23.33
N HIS A 163 2.21 16.61 22.61
CA HIS A 163 2.07 15.73 21.44
C HIS A 163 3.03 16.11 20.31
N ALA A 164 3.20 17.41 20.03
CA ALA A 164 4.16 17.88 19.04
C ALA A 164 5.60 17.53 19.42
N ARG A 165 5.96 17.63 20.72
CA ARG A 165 7.27 17.22 21.22
C ARG A 165 7.51 15.73 21.00
N ASN A 166 6.55 14.88 21.36
CA ASN A 166 6.66 13.43 21.16
C ASN A 166 6.80 13.06 19.67
N LYS A 167 5.99 13.67 18.79
CA LYS A 167 6.10 13.45 17.34
C LYS A 167 7.46 13.89 16.78
N ARG A 168 8.01 15.01 17.25
CA ARG A 168 9.36 15.46 16.82
C ARG A 168 10.45 14.51 17.31
N GLU A 169 10.29 13.94 18.51
CA GLU A 169 11.23 12.94 19.03
C GLU A 169 11.17 11.64 18.22
N GLU A 170 9.97 11.14 17.89
CA GLU A 170 9.80 10.00 16.99
C GLU A 170 10.42 10.27 15.61
N LEU A 171 10.21 11.46 15.05
CA LEU A 171 10.77 11.86 13.76
C LEU A 171 12.31 11.95 13.79
N ALA A 172 12.88 12.41 14.91
CA ALA A 172 14.33 12.41 15.11
C ALA A 172 14.88 10.98 15.18
N GLN A 173 14.20 10.08 15.91
CA GLN A 173 14.57 8.67 15.97
C GLN A 173 14.45 7.99 14.60
N GLU A 174 13.44 8.34 13.79
CA GLU A 174 13.29 7.87 12.41
C GLU A 174 14.49 8.30 11.56
N ALA A 175 14.88 9.58 11.63
CA ALA A 175 16.05 10.10 10.93
C ALA A 175 17.34 9.37 11.32
N ASP A 176 17.60 9.24 12.62
CA ASP A 176 18.79 8.56 13.14
C ASP A 176 18.81 7.07 12.74
N PHE A 177 17.65 6.40 12.78
CA PHE A 177 17.51 5.01 12.38
C PHE A 177 17.88 4.80 10.91
N TYR A 178 17.26 5.56 9.99
CA TYR A 178 17.53 5.42 8.55
C TYR A 178 18.95 5.87 8.17
N GLY A 179 19.49 6.90 8.84
CA GLY A 179 20.88 7.32 8.68
C GLY A 179 21.88 6.23 9.11
N ALA A 180 21.65 5.62 10.28
CA ALA A 180 22.47 4.51 10.77
C ALA A 180 22.34 3.25 9.89
N MET A 181 21.16 3.00 9.33
CA MET A 181 20.90 1.87 8.43
C MET A 181 21.67 1.96 7.12
N ASP A 182 21.74 3.14 6.48
CA ASP A 182 22.55 3.33 5.28
C ASP A 182 24.04 3.05 5.56
N GLY A 183 24.54 3.53 6.70
CA GLY A 183 25.90 3.22 7.17
C GLY A 183 26.12 1.72 7.40
N ALA A 184 25.27 1.07 8.18
CA ALA A 184 25.39 -0.35 8.52
C ALA A 184 25.33 -1.25 7.27
N ASN A 185 24.49 -0.95 6.29
CA ASN A 185 24.39 -1.74 5.06
C ASN A 185 25.63 -1.63 4.16
N LYS A 186 26.36 -0.51 4.20
CA LYS A 186 27.67 -0.40 3.53
C LYS A 186 28.70 -1.35 4.15
N PHE A 187 28.66 -1.56 5.47
CA PHE A 187 29.50 -2.57 6.14
C PHE A 187 29.12 -4.00 5.75
N VAL A 188 27.84 -4.34 5.68
CA VAL A 188 27.37 -5.67 5.22
C VAL A 188 27.84 -5.95 3.79
N ARG A 189 27.79 -4.95 2.90
CA ARG A 189 28.33 -5.07 1.55
C ARG A 189 29.84 -5.31 1.53
N GLY A 190 30.59 -4.64 2.41
CA GLY A 190 32.04 -4.86 2.57
C GLY A 190 32.36 -6.29 3.02
N ASP A 191 31.59 -6.83 3.96
CA ASP A 191 31.73 -8.21 4.45
C ASP A 191 31.49 -9.25 3.34
N ALA A 192 30.48 -9.05 2.48
CA ALA A 192 30.25 -9.95 1.35
C ALA A 192 31.42 -9.97 0.34
N ILE A 193 32.07 -8.81 0.11
CA ILE A 193 33.29 -8.72 -0.73
C ILE A 193 34.45 -9.46 -0.04
N ALA A 194 34.62 -9.23 1.27
CA ALA A 194 35.65 -9.92 2.05
C ALA A 194 35.47 -11.44 2.00
N GLY A 195 34.25 -11.95 2.12
CA GLY A 195 33.95 -13.38 2.00
C GLY A 195 34.34 -13.98 0.65
N LEU A 196 34.14 -13.25 -0.46
CA LEU A 196 34.58 -13.69 -1.79
C LEU A 196 36.11 -13.75 -1.92
N ILE A 197 36.81 -12.76 -1.36
CA ILE A 197 38.28 -12.74 -1.32
C ILE A 197 38.80 -13.89 -0.45
N ILE A 198 38.20 -14.10 0.72
CA ILE A 198 38.56 -15.19 1.66
C ILE A 198 38.38 -16.55 1.00
N THR A 199 37.27 -16.75 0.28
CA THR A 199 37.02 -17.98 -0.51
C THR A 199 38.15 -18.24 -1.51
N ALA A 200 38.56 -17.20 -2.26
CA ALA A 200 39.65 -17.33 -3.23
C ALA A 200 40.99 -17.65 -2.53
N ILE A 201 41.27 -17.01 -1.39
CA ILE A 201 42.46 -17.27 -0.57
C ILE A 201 42.45 -18.70 -0.03
N ASN A 202 41.32 -19.21 0.46
CA ASN A 202 41.22 -20.55 1.01
C ASN A 202 41.47 -21.62 -0.07
N ILE A 203 40.93 -21.45 -1.28
CA ILE A 203 41.16 -22.38 -2.39
C ILE A 203 42.63 -22.32 -2.84
N VAL A 204 43.14 -21.13 -3.19
CA VAL A 204 44.48 -20.99 -3.77
C VAL A 204 45.57 -21.23 -2.73
N GLY A 205 45.46 -20.58 -1.58
CA GLY A 205 46.41 -20.74 -0.47
C GLY A 205 46.39 -22.15 0.10
N GLY A 206 45.20 -22.75 0.23
CA GLY A 206 45.02 -24.11 0.69
C GLY A 206 45.69 -25.13 -0.23
N LEU A 207 45.51 -25.00 -1.55
CA LEU A 207 46.20 -25.84 -2.54
C LEU A 207 47.72 -25.74 -2.42
N ILE A 208 48.26 -24.52 -2.33
CA ILE A 208 49.71 -24.29 -2.21
C ILE A 208 50.25 -24.91 -0.92
N ILE A 209 49.60 -24.67 0.22
CA ILE A 209 50.04 -25.18 1.53
C ILE A 209 49.90 -26.72 1.57
N GLY A 210 48.77 -27.26 1.11
CA GLY A 210 48.53 -28.70 1.06
C GLY A 210 49.57 -29.45 0.22
N MET A 211 49.97 -28.89 -0.92
CA MET A 211 51.00 -29.50 -1.78
C MET A 211 52.43 -29.31 -1.24
N THR A 212 52.78 -28.12 -0.77
CA THR A 212 54.18 -27.78 -0.43
C THR A 212 54.57 -28.15 1.00
N GLN A 213 53.63 -28.03 1.95
CA GLN A 213 53.88 -28.26 3.38
C GLN A 213 53.15 -29.51 3.88
N GLY A 214 51.94 -29.79 3.37
CA GLY A 214 51.13 -30.94 3.77
C GLY A 214 51.48 -32.27 3.09
N GLY A 215 52.31 -32.25 2.03
CA GLY A 215 52.70 -33.46 1.28
C GLY A 215 51.57 -34.13 0.50
N LEU A 216 50.44 -33.44 0.29
CA LEU A 216 49.28 -33.96 -0.42
C LEU A 216 49.48 -33.92 -1.94
N SER A 217 48.86 -34.88 -2.64
CA SER A 217 48.75 -34.79 -4.10
C SER A 217 47.87 -33.60 -4.51
N VAL A 218 48.02 -33.12 -5.75
CA VAL A 218 47.18 -32.03 -6.29
C VAL A 218 45.69 -32.37 -6.18
N GLY A 219 45.33 -33.63 -6.45
CA GLY A 219 43.94 -34.10 -6.39
C GLY A 219 43.39 -34.10 -4.96
N ASP A 220 44.16 -34.61 -4.00
CA ASP A 220 43.72 -34.70 -2.60
C ASP A 220 43.65 -33.31 -1.95
N ALA A 221 44.65 -32.46 -2.22
CA ALA A 221 44.63 -31.07 -1.78
C ALA A 221 43.43 -30.31 -2.39
N ALA A 222 43.16 -30.49 -3.68
CA ALA A 222 41.99 -29.88 -4.32
C ALA A 222 40.68 -30.38 -3.70
N ALA A 223 40.55 -31.68 -3.43
CA ALA A 223 39.34 -32.23 -2.82
C ALA A 223 39.10 -31.66 -1.41
N ILE A 224 40.10 -31.74 -0.53
CA ILE A 224 39.96 -31.34 0.88
C ILE A 224 39.72 -29.84 1.00
N TYR A 225 40.59 -29.01 0.41
CA TYR A 225 40.48 -27.56 0.54
C TYR A 225 39.27 -26.99 -0.21
N THR A 226 38.81 -27.63 -1.29
CA THR A 226 37.55 -27.23 -1.95
C THR A 226 36.34 -27.55 -1.07
N ILE A 227 36.25 -28.74 -0.48
CA ILE A 227 35.14 -29.11 0.42
C ILE A 227 35.11 -28.18 1.63
N LEU A 228 36.26 -27.96 2.28
CA LEU A 228 36.38 -27.06 3.42
C LEU A 228 36.00 -25.62 3.08
N THR A 229 36.44 -25.11 1.92
CA THR A 229 36.12 -23.75 1.49
C THR A 229 34.65 -23.58 1.12
N ILE A 230 34.06 -24.56 0.43
CA ILE A 230 32.62 -24.56 0.13
C ILE A 230 31.83 -24.57 1.44
N GLY A 231 32.20 -25.45 2.37
CA GLY A 231 31.56 -25.53 3.69
C GLY A 231 31.62 -24.22 4.45
N ASP A 232 32.82 -23.63 4.57
CA ASP A 232 33.04 -22.35 5.25
C ASP A 232 32.22 -21.23 4.61
N GLY A 233 32.29 -21.12 3.28
CA GLY A 233 31.55 -20.11 2.56
C GLY A 233 30.04 -20.25 2.73
N LEU A 234 29.49 -21.47 2.72
CA LEU A 234 28.06 -21.72 2.93
C LEU A 234 27.60 -21.37 4.34
N VAL A 235 28.38 -21.79 5.34
CA VAL A 235 28.09 -21.50 6.76
C VAL A 235 28.07 -20.00 7.00
N SER A 236 28.95 -19.23 6.35
CA SER A 236 28.98 -17.77 6.47
C SER A 236 27.92 -17.07 5.60
N GLN A 237 27.53 -17.66 4.46
CA GLN A 237 26.53 -17.09 3.55
C GLN A 237 25.12 -17.17 4.08
N ILE A 238 24.72 -18.26 4.75
CA ILE A 238 23.35 -18.42 5.25
C ILE A 238 22.98 -17.29 6.24
N PRO A 239 23.77 -17.03 7.31
CA PRO A 239 23.58 -15.89 8.21
C PRO A 239 23.56 -14.53 7.49
N SER A 240 24.45 -14.35 6.51
CA SER A 240 24.54 -13.12 5.70
C SER A 240 23.27 -12.88 4.89
N LEU A 241 22.77 -13.92 4.22
CA LEU A 241 21.52 -13.87 3.46
C LEU A 241 20.35 -13.52 4.38
N ILE A 242 20.21 -14.24 5.49
CA ILE A 242 19.12 -14.04 6.46
C ILE A 242 19.13 -12.59 6.98
N ILE A 243 20.29 -12.08 7.38
CA ILE A 243 20.45 -10.71 7.88
C ILE A 243 20.17 -9.68 6.77
N SER A 244 20.66 -9.90 5.55
CA SER A 244 20.46 -8.99 4.42
C SER A 244 18.98 -8.90 4.01
N THR A 245 18.26 -10.04 4.02
CA THR A 245 16.82 -10.07 3.82
C THR A 245 16.07 -9.40 4.99
N SER A 246 16.51 -9.62 6.23
CA SER A 246 15.94 -8.92 7.41
C SER A 246 16.06 -7.41 7.26
N ALA A 247 17.22 -6.91 6.84
CA ALA A 247 17.45 -5.48 6.63
C ALA A 247 16.52 -4.92 5.53
N GLY A 248 16.38 -5.65 4.42
CA GLY A 248 15.41 -5.30 3.38
C GLY A 248 13.98 -5.25 3.90
N LEU A 249 13.55 -6.24 4.68
CA LEU A 249 12.21 -6.30 5.28
C LEU A 249 11.92 -5.16 6.25
N VAL A 250 12.88 -4.80 7.09
CA VAL A 250 12.74 -3.70 8.06
C VAL A 250 12.64 -2.35 7.34
N VAL A 251 13.44 -2.14 6.30
CA VAL A 251 13.45 -0.86 5.57
C VAL A 251 12.25 -0.69 4.63
N THR A 252 11.73 -1.77 4.09
CA THR A 252 10.54 -1.75 3.21
C THR A 252 9.21 -1.88 3.96
N ARG A 253 9.24 -1.91 5.29
CA ARG A 253 8.05 -1.97 6.14
C ARG A 253 7.28 -0.64 6.02
N ALA A 254 6.05 -0.73 5.50
CA ALA A 254 5.11 0.39 5.49
C ALA A 254 4.63 0.72 6.91
N THR A 255 4.35 1.99 7.18
CA THR A 255 3.96 2.48 8.51
C THR A 255 2.49 2.17 8.88
N ASP A 256 1.77 1.41 8.05
CA ASP A 256 0.31 1.16 8.15
C ASP A 256 -0.14 0.27 9.32
N GLY A 257 0.72 0.02 10.31
CA GLY A 257 0.29 -0.57 11.58
C GLY A 257 -0.15 -2.04 11.53
N LYS A 258 0.03 -2.74 10.41
CA LYS A 258 -0.40 -4.14 10.22
C LYS A 258 0.80 -5.09 10.09
N ASN A 259 0.63 -6.30 10.64
CA ASN A 259 1.63 -7.38 10.50
C ASN A 259 1.81 -7.78 9.03
N LEU A 260 3.07 -7.90 8.59
CA LEU A 260 3.43 -8.24 7.21
C LEU A 260 2.78 -9.56 6.75
N SER A 261 2.75 -10.57 7.61
CA SER A 261 2.14 -11.87 7.31
C SER A 261 0.66 -11.72 6.95
N ASN A 262 -0.08 -10.95 7.74
CA ASN A 262 -1.51 -10.75 7.55
C ASN A 262 -1.79 -9.87 6.34
N GLN A 263 -0.94 -8.88 6.07
CA GLN A 263 -1.06 -8.02 4.89
C GLN A 263 -0.76 -8.78 3.61
N MET A 264 0.35 -9.52 3.54
CA MET A 264 0.69 -10.32 2.35
C MET A 264 -0.32 -11.44 2.11
N LEU A 265 -0.71 -12.17 3.15
CA LEU A 265 -1.72 -13.23 3.00
C LEU A 265 -3.09 -12.65 2.63
N GLY A 266 -3.52 -11.58 3.29
CA GLY A 266 -4.79 -10.91 2.99
C GLY A 266 -4.82 -10.26 1.60
N GLN A 267 -3.72 -9.69 1.11
CA GLN A 267 -3.70 -9.06 -0.21
C GLN A 267 -3.56 -10.08 -1.35
N VAL A 268 -2.73 -11.11 -1.18
CA VAL A 268 -2.49 -12.12 -2.22
C VAL A 268 -3.60 -13.17 -2.25
N PHE A 269 -4.05 -13.65 -1.08
CA PHE A 269 -5.05 -14.71 -0.97
C PHE A 269 -6.45 -14.20 -0.56
N GLY A 270 -6.60 -12.93 -0.20
CA GLY A 270 -7.93 -12.36 0.11
C GLY A 270 -8.66 -11.81 -1.11
N ASN A 271 -8.08 -11.86 -2.31
CA ASN A 271 -8.75 -11.46 -3.55
C ASN A 271 -9.25 -12.70 -4.32
N PRO A 272 -10.57 -12.97 -4.37
CA PRO A 272 -11.13 -14.14 -5.05
C PRO A 272 -10.74 -14.23 -6.54
N ASN A 273 -10.62 -13.08 -7.22
CA ASN A 273 -10.25 -13.03 -8.64
C ASN A 273 -8.80 -13.49 -8.87
N VAL A 274 -7.90 -13.20 -7.93
CA VAL A 274 -6.50 -13.68 -7.98
C VAL A 274 -6.45 -15.19 -7.73
N LEU A 275 -7.24 -15.69 -6.78
CA LEU A 275 -7.30 -17.12 -6.46
C LEU A 275 -7.84 -17.97 -7.60
N ILE A 276 -8.95 -17.57 -8.24
CA ILE A 276 -9.53 -18.32 -9.36
C ILE A 276 -8.60 -18.27 -10.59
N ALA A 277 -8.01 -17.12 -10.89
CA ALA A 277 -7.04 -16.99 -11.98
C ALA A 277 -5.82 -17.89 -11.73
N GLY A 278 -5.27 -17.89 -10.51
CA GLY A 278 -4.15 -18.76 -10.12
C GLY A 278 -4.50 -20.24 -10.21
N SER A 279 -5.72 -20.63 -9.84
CA SER A 279 -6.21 -22.01 -9.96
C SER A 279 -6.28 -22.47 -11.42
N VAL A 280 -6.83 -21.64 -12.31
CA VAL A 280 -6.96 -21.93 -13.75
C VAL A 280 -5.59 -22.01 -14.42
N VAL A 281 -4.70 -21.07 -14.14
CA VAL A 281 -3.33 -21.07 -14.70
C VAL A 281 -2.56 -22.31 -14.22
N SER A 282 -2.65 -22.65 -12.93
CA SER A 282 -2.00 -23.85 -12.38
C SER A 282 -2.53 -25.13 -13.01
N PHE A 283 -3.85 -25.21 -13.25
CA PHE A 283 -4.47 -26.33 -13.95
C PHE A 283 -3.96 -26.46 -15.39
N ALA A 284 -3.93 -25.35 -16.14
CA ALA A 284 -3.46 -25.32 -17.52
C ALA A 284 -1.99 -25.74 -17.63
N LEU A 285 -1.14 -25.29 -16.70
CA LEU A 285 0.26 -25.72 -16.63
C LEU A 285 0.39 -27.22 -16.33
N GLY A 286 -0.47 -27.78 -15.48
CA GLY A 286 -0.48 -29.21 -15.19
C GLY A 286 -0.76 -30.09 -16.42
N LEU A 287 -1.48 -29.57 -17.42
CA LEU A 287 -1.78 -30.29 -18.66
C LEU A 287 -0.62 -30.28 -19.67
N VAL A 288 0.43 -29.50 -19.45
CA VAL A 288 1.59 -29.43 -20.34
C VAL A 288 2.42 -30.72 -20.25
N PRO A 289 2.65 -31.44 -21.38
CA PRO A 289 3.43 -32.66 -21.38
C PRO A 289 4.87 -32.43 -20.89
N GLY A 290 5.34 -33.27 -19.96
CA GLY A 290 6.67 -33.17 -19.37
C GLY A 290 6.71 -32.46 -18.00
N LEU A 291 5.62 -31.85 -17.55
CA LEU A 291 5.50 -31.31 -16.19
C LEU A 291 4.87 -32.33 -15.22
N PRO A 292 5.25 -32.31 -13.92
CA PRO A 292 4.66 -33.20 -12.92
C PRO A 292 3.21 -32.78 -12.61
N ILE A 293 2.23 -33.55 -13.10
CA ILE A 293 0.81 -33.17 -13.05
C ILE A 293 0.25 -33.05 -11.62
N PHE A 294 0.70 -33.91 -10.71
CA PHE A 294 0.17 -33.99 -9.34
C PHE A 294 0.41 -32.72 -8.51
N PRO A 295 1.63 -32.14 -8.45
CA PRO A 295 1.85 -30.84 -7.81
C PRO A 295 0.95 -29.71 -8.34
N PHE A 296 0.79 -29.61 -9.66
CA PHE A 296 0.00 -28.54 -10.27
C PHE A 296 -1.50 -28.71 -10.02
N LEU A 297 -2.01 -29.94 -10.04
CA LEU A 297 -3.39 -30.24 -9.65
C LEU A 297 -3.65 -29.95 -8.17
N ALA A 298 -2.69 -30.28 -7.28
CA ALA A 298 -2.82 -29.99 -5.85
C ALA A 298 -2.88 -28.47 -5.58
N ILE A 299 -2.02 -27.68 -6.24
CA ILE A 299 -2.04 -26.22 -6.14
C ILE A 299 -3.33 -25.63 -6.72
N SER A 300 -3.76 -26.11 -7.90
CA SER A 300 -5.00 -25.67 -8.53
C SER A 300 -6.22 -25.95 -7.65
N GLY A 301 -6.31 -27.15 -7.07
CA GLY A 301 -7.37 -27.52 -6.13
C GLY A 301 -7.33 -26.71 -4.84
N GLY A 302 -6.15 -26.47 -4.28
CA GLY A 302 -5.97 -25.64 -3.08
C GLY A 302 -6.40 -24.19 -3.28
N LEU A 303 -6.01 -23.58 -4.41
CA LEU A 303 -6.42 -22.21 -4.75
C LEU A 303 -7.93 -22.11 -5.04
N TYR A 304 -8.52 -23.13 -5.69
CA TYR A 304 -9.97 -23.20 -5.91
C TYR A 304 -10.74 -23.35 -4.59
N TYR A 305 -10.21 -24.16 -3.67
CA TYR A 305 -10.80 -24.31 -2.34
C TYR A 305 -10.73 -22.99 -1.56
N LEU A 306 -9.58 -22.30 -1.56
CA LEU A 306 -9.46 -20.97 -0.96
C LEU A 306 -10.45 -19.98 -1.59
N TYR A 307 -10.61 -19.99 -2.92
CA TYR A 307 -11.58 -19.15 -3.62
C TYR A 307 -13.01 -19.38 -3.11
N ARG A 308 -13.38 -20.63 -2.82
CA ARG A 308 -14.71 -20.99 -2.29
C ARG A 308 -14.95 -20.51 -0.85
N VAL A 309 -13.90 -20.31 -0.06
CA VAL A 309 -13.99 -19.98 1.37
C VAL A 309 -13.74 -18.49 1.62
N THR A 310 -13.04 -17.80 0.73
CA THR A 310 -12.87 -16.34 0.78
C THR A 310 -14.18 -15.68 0.34
N PRO A 311 -14.83 -14.86 1.20
CA PRO A 311 -16.03 -14.13 0.82
C PRO A 311 -15.75 -13.22 -0.39
N GLU A 312 -16.72 -13.09 -1.31
CA GLU A 312 -16.62 -12.06 -2.33
C GLU A 312 -16.50 -10.70 -1.63
N PRO A 313 -15.55 -9.84 -2.05
CA PRO A 313 -15.51 -8.47 -1.55
C PRO A 313 -16.84 -7.85 -1.91
N VAL A 314 -17.64 -7.57 -0.88
CA VAL A 314 -18.92 -6.88 -1.02
C VAL A 314 -18.64 -5.60 -1.80
N ASP A 315 -19.27 -5.46 -2.96
CA ASP A 315 -19.20 -4.24 -3.74
C ASP A 315 -19.66 -3.11 -2.79
N PRO A 316 -18.87 -2.03 -2.59
CA PRO A 316 -19.29 -0.93 -1.74
C PRO A 316 -20.65 -0.34 -2.15
N ASN A 317 -21.10 -0.59 -3.39
CA ASN A 317 -22.43 -0.25 -3.88
C ASN A 317 -23.55 -1.26 -3.53
N GLU A 318 -23.25 -2.51 -3.19
CA GLU A 318 -24.24 -3.51 -2.76
C GLU A 318 -24.48 -3.49 -1.24
N ALA A 319 -23.50 -3.04 -0.45
CA ALA A 319 -23.65 -2.86 1.00
C ALA A 319 -24.69 -1.78 1.37
N VAL A 320 -25.04 -0.88 0.44
CA VAL A 320 -26.07 0.15 0.63
C VAL A 320 -27.49 -0.38 0.37
N ALA A 321 -27.64 -1.58 -0.21
CA ALA A 321 -28.93 -2.15 -0.59
C ALA A 321 -29.39 -3.32 0.30
N ALA A 322 -28.57 -3.75 1.27
CA ALA A 322 -28.85 -4.91 2.12
C ALA A 322 -28.80 -4.60 3.63
N GLY A 323 -29.20 -3.38 4.01
CA GLY A 323 -29.37 -2.96 5.40
C GLY A 323 -30.80 -3.18 5.90
N ASP A 324 -31.27 -4.42 5.88
CA ASP A 324 -32.48 -4.82 6.61
C ASP A 324 -32.11 -6.06 7.43
N GLY A 325 -31.59 -5.81 8.63
CA GLY A 325 -30.93 -6.81 9.46
C GLY A 325 -30.71 -6.28 10.87
N ASP A 326 -31.79 -6.27 11.63
CA ASP A 326 -31.89 -6.03 13.07
C ASP A 326 -30.75 -6.74 13.85
N ALA A 327 -29.74 -5.98 14.25
CA ALA A 327 -28.80 -6.33 15.29
C ALA A 327 -28.74 -5.15 16.27
N PRO A 328 -28.83 -5.38 17.60
CA PRO A 328 -28.84 -4.27 18.54
C PRO A 328 -27.45 -3.62 18.57
N LEU A 329 -27.35 -2.42 18.00
CA LEU A 329 -26.19 -1.56 18.11
C LEU A 329 -26.15 -0.93 19.51
N THR A 330 -24.95 -0.68 20.01
CA THR A 330 -24.73 -0.09 21.33
C THR A 330 -25.08 1.41 21.30
N GLU A 331 -25.69 1.97 22.36
CA GLU A 331 -26.12 3.40 22.44
C GLU A 331 -25.01 4.44 22.09
N GLU A 332 -23.73 4.07 22.20
CA GLU A 332 -22.59 4.92 21.80
C GLU A 332 -22.32 4.95 20.28
N GLU A 333 -22.70 3.90 19.54
CA GLU A 333 -22.57 3.80 18.08
C GLU A 333 -23.71 4.57 17.38
N GLU A 334 -24.93 4.54 17.92
CA GLU A 334 -26.06 5.34 17.42
C GLU A 334 -25.79 6.85 17.48
N LEU A 335 -25.06 7.33 18.50
CA LEU A 335 -24.74 8.75 18.63
C LEU A 335 -23.66 9.22 17.63
N GLN A 336 -22.83 8.31 17.13
CA GLN A 336 -21.76 8.62 16.16
C GLN A 336 -22.24 8.55 14.70
N GLU A 337 -23.22 7.69 14.40
CA GLU A 337 -23.86 7.63 13.08
C GLU A 337 -24.80 8.82 12.79
N LEU A 338 -25.19 9.59 13.82
CA LEU A 338 -25.98 10.83 13.68
C LEU A 338 -25.17 12.05 13.19
N LEU A 339 -23.84 11.94 13.07
CA LEU A 339 -22.95 13.09 12.86
C LEU A 339 -22.57 13.43 11.40
N PRO A 340 -22.56 12.53 10.39
CA PRO A 340 -22.25 12.94 9.04
C PRO A 340 -23.46 13.64 8.42
N VAL A 341 -23.37 14.95 8.28
CA VAL A 341 -24.30 15.72 7.45
C VAL A 341 -24.05 15.35 5.99
N GLU A 342 -25.07 14.81 5.32
CA GLU A 342 -24.97 14.43 3.91
C GLU A 342 -24.64 15.68 3.05
N PRO A 343 -23.67 15.59 2.11
CA PRO A 343 -23.22 16.75 1.34
C PRO A 343 -24.30 17.26 0.37
N LEU A 344 -25.07 16.34 -0.23
CA LEU A 344 -26.21 16.64 -1.09
C LEU A 344 -27.37 15.70 -0.73
N GLN A 345 -28.53 16.29 -0.51
CA GLN A 345 -29.76 15.56 -0.18
C GLN A 345 -30.95 16.18 -0.92
N LEU A 346 -31.84 15.34 -1.43
CA LEU A 346 -33.13 15.72 -2.00
C LEU A 346 -34.22 15.08 -1.14
N GLN A 347 -34.99 15.92 -0.46
CA GLN A 347 -36.19 15.51 0.25
C GLN A 347 -37.40 15.62 -0.66
N VAL A 348 -38.23 14.58 -0.70
CA VAL A 348 -39.43 14.54 -1.53
C VAL A 348 -40.68 14.23 -0.71
N GLY A 349 -41.77 14.93 -1.01
CA GLY A 349 -43.07 14.66 -0.42
C GLY A 349 -43.64 13.32 -0.89
N PHE A 350 -44.57 12.76 -0.13
CA PHE A 350 -45.11 11.42 -0.34
C PHE A 350 -45.67 11.16 -1.76
N SER A 351 -46.22 12.17 -2.44
CA SER A 351 -46.77 11.98 -3.80
C SER A 351 -45.69 11.82 -4.89
N LEU A 352 -44.45 12.20 -4.59
CA LEU A 352 -43.31 12.14 -5.51
C LEU A 352 -42.47 10.87 -5.32
N VAL A 353 -42.73 10.09 -4.27
CA VAL A 353 -42.03 8.81 -3.97
C VAL A 353 -42.01 7.84 -5.16
N PRO A 354 -43.10 7.65 -5.94
CA PRO A 354 -43.05 6.78 -7.11
C PRO A 354 -42.01 7.19 -8.16
N MET A 355 -41.63 8.47 -8.23
CA MET A 355 -40.68 9.00 -9.20
C MET A 355 -39.22 8.72 -8.84
N VAL A 356 -38.96 8.38 -7.56
CA VAL A 356 -37.62 8.08 -7.02
C VAL A 356 -37.39 6.59 -6.77
N ASP A 357 -38.40 5.75 -6.93
CA ASP A 357 -38.32 4.31 -6.69
C ASP A 357 -38.01 3.53 -7.99
N ARG A 358 -36.86 2.85 -8.05
CA ARG A 358 -36.44 2.07 -9.24
C ARG A 358 -37.38 0.90 -9.54
N GLU A 359 -37.93 0.25 -8.52
CA GLU A 359 -38.81 -0.90 -8.72
C GLU A 359 -40.15 -0.48 -9.33
N LYS A 360 -40.53 0.78 -9.14
CA LYS A 360 -41.73 1.39 -9.71
C LYS A 360 -41.49 2.15 -11.01
N GLY A 361 -40.27 2.07 -11.58
CA GLY A 361 -39.92 2.75 -12.83
C GLY A 361 -39.62 4.24 -12.68
N GLY A 362 -39.15 4.68 -11.52
CA GLY A 362 -38.84 6.08 -11.23
C GLY A 362 -37.72 6.66 -12.11
N GLU A 363 -38.07 7.62 -12.98
CA GLU A 363 -37.13 8.26 -13.91
C GLU A 363 -36.21 9.32 -13.26
N LEU A 364 -36.54 9.82 -12.07
CA LEU A 364 -35.79 10.92 -11.46
C LEU A 364 -34.36 10.50 -11.11
N LEU A 365 -34.18 9.27 -10.66
CA LEU A 365 -32.87 8.68 -10.36
C LEU A 365 -31.94 8.68 -11.56
N ASP A 366 -32.43 8.24 -12.72
CA ASP A 366 -31.63 8.18 -13.94
C ASP A 366 -31.26 9.59 -14.44
N ARG A 367 -32.15 10.55 -14.25
CA ARG A 367 -31.89 11.97 -14.56
C ARG A 367 -30.82 12.55 -13.64
N ILE A 368 -30.85 12.26 -12.33
CA ILE A 368 -29.82 12.67 -11.36
C ILE A 368 -28.45 12.07 -11.72
N VAL A 369 -28.39 10.79 -12.09
CA VAL A 369 -27.16 10.15 -12.58
C VAL A 369 -26.65 10.83 -13.86
N GLY A 370 -27.57 11.22 -14.74
CA GLY A 370 -27.29 12.02 -15.93
C GLY A 370 -26.68 13.39 -15.62
N LEU A 371 -27.18 14.09 -14.59
CA LEU A 371 -26.64 15.38 -14.14
C LEU A 371 -25.18 15.25 -13.71
N ARG A 372 -24.85 14.24 -12.92
CA ARG A 372 -23.47 13.99 -12.46
C ARG A 372 -22.49 13.84 -13.62
N LYS A 373 -22.88 13.13 -14.68
CA LYS A 373 -22.07 13.00 -15.92
C LYS A 373 -21.95 14.32 -16.69
N ARG A 374 -23.00 15.15 -16.68
CA ARG A 374 -23.02 16.45 -17.37
C ARG A 374 -22.06 17.44 -16.70
N PHE A 375 -22.13 17.56 -15.37
CA PHE A 375 -21.25 18.43 -14.58
C PHE A 375 -19.76 18.07 -14.75
N ALA A 376 -19.44 16.77 -14.76
CA ALA A 376 -18.07 16.31 -15.00
C ALA A 376 -17.56 16.70 -16.40
N LYS A 377 -18.43 16.78 -17.41
CA LYS A 377 -18.05 17.13 -18.79
C LYS A 377 -17.99 18.64 -19.04
N GLU A 378 -18.91 19.39 -18.44
CA GLU A 378 -19.08 20.84 -18.66
C GLU A 378 -18.19 21.66 -17.72
N LEU A 379 -18.26 21.39 -16.42
CA LEU A 379 -17.55 22.16 -15.40
C LEU A 379 -16.26 21.47 -14.92
N GLY A 380 -16.09 20.18 -15.17
CA GLY A 380 -14.91 19.44 -14.70
C GLY A 380 -15.00 19.02 -13.23
N ILE A 381 -16.18 19.11 -12.60
CA ILE A 381 -16.42 18.68 -11.22
C ILE A 381 -17.25 17.38 -11.17
N VAL A 382 -16.94 16.52 -10.22
CA VAL A 382 -17.75 15.33 -9.92
C VAL A 382 -18.65 15.64 -8.75
N LEU A 383 -19.96 15.69 -8.98
CA LEU A 383 -20.92 15.88 -7.89
C LEU A 383 -20.87 14.68 -6.91
N PRO A 384 -20.99 14.92 -5.59
CA PRO A 384 -21.27 13.87 -4.61
C PRO A 384 -22.56 13.11 -4.92
N ALA A 385 -22.77 11.98 -4.26
CA ALA A 385 -24.05 11.27 -4.35
C ALA A 385 -25.16 12.14 -3.73
N VAL A 386 -26.27 12.29 -4.47
CA VAL A 386 -27.48 12.95 -3.98
C VAL A 386 -28.29 11.91 -3.23
N HIS A 387 -28.39 12.06 -1.92
CA HIS A 387 -29.17 11.16 -1.07
C HIS A 387 -30.65 11.54 -1.17
N LEU A 388 -31.51 10.55 -1.34
CA LEU A 388 -32.95 10.74 -1.44
C LEU A 388 -33.58 10.38 -0.11
N ARG A 389 -34.39 11.27 0.45
CA ARG A 389 -35.21 10.98 1.61
C ARG A 389 -36.66 11.35 1.34
N ASP A 390 -37.58 10.49 1.72
CA ASP A 390 -38.97 10.88 1.84
C ASP A 390 -39.16 11.65 3.14
N SER A 391 -40.01 12.68 3.11
CA SER A 391 -40.38 13.44 4.29
C SER A 391 -41.89 13.60 4.35
N LEU A 392 -42.45 13.28 5.52
CA LEU A 392 -43.86 13.49 5.83
C LEU A 392 -44.13 14.93 6.29
N ASP A 393 -43.07 15.71 6.56
CA ASP A 393 -43.16 17.07 7.08
C ASP A 393 -43.35 18.12 5.97
N ILE A 394 -43.09 17.75 4.71
CA ILE A 394 -43.28 18.61 3.53
C ILE A 394 -44.55 18.22 2.76
N GLY A 395 -45.13 19.17 2.01
CA GLY A 395 -46.35 18.95 1.26
C GLY A 395 -46.21 17.82 0.23
N GLY A 396 -47.30 17.12 -0.07
CA GLY A 396 -47.23 15.88 -0.86
C GLY A 396 -46.53 16.03 -2.22
N GLY A 397 -46.72 17.16 -2.91
CA GLY A 397 -46.08 17.48 -4.19
C GLY A 397 -44.84 18.38 -4.07
N ASP A 398 -44.35 18.60 -2.86
CA ASP A 398 -43.21 19.48 -2.60
C ASP A 398 -41.91 18.66 -2.59
N TYR A 399 -40.81 19.32 -2.95
CA TYR A 399 -39.47 18.79 -2.77
C TYR A 399 -38.53 19.90 -2.28
N GLU A 400 -37.52 19.50 -1.53
CA GLU A 400 -36.53 20.39 -0.95
C GLU A 400 -35.12 19.83 -1.20
N VAL A 401 -34.19 20.71 -1.55
CA VAL A 401 -32.80 20.38 -1.84
C VAL A 401 -31.95 20.90 -0.70
N TYR A 402 -31.21 20.00 -0.09
CA TYR A 402 -30.33 20.28 1.03
C TYR A 402 -28.87 20.11 0.61
N MET A 403 -28.02 21.01 1.07
CA MET A 403 -26.57 20.94 0.90
C MET A 403 -25.92 21.16 2.25
N HIS A 404 -25.12 20.20 2.70
CA HIS A 404 -24.54 20.20 4.05
C HIS A 404 -25.59 20.52 5.13
N GLY A 405 -26.79 19.95 5.00
CA GLY A 405 -27.90 20.10 5.96
C GLY A 405 -28.65 21.43 5.90
N VAL A 406 -28.30 22.33 4.97
CA VAL A 406 -28.98 23.62 4.76
C VAL A 406 -29.86 23.52 3.52
N CYS A 407 -31.13 23.92 3.63
CA CYS A 407 -32.03 24.00 2.47
C CYS A 407 -31.55 25.10 1.51
N VAL A 408 -31.20 24.71 0.29
CA VAL A 408 -30.67 25.59 -0.77
C VAL A 408 -31.69 25.84 -1.89
N GLY A 409 -32.79 25.10 -1.93
CA GLY A 409 -33.86 25.31 -2.88
C GLY A 409 -35.06 24.42 -2.60
N SER A 410 -36.24 24.86 -2.99
CA SER A 410 -37.49 24.11 -2.84
C SER A 410 -38.37 24.33 -4.06
N GLY A 411 -39.23 23.38 -4.37
CA GLY A 411 -40.21 23.53 -5.45
C GLY A 411 -41.42 22.64 -5.23
N GLN A 412 -42.46 22.90 -6.02
CA GLN A 412 -43.69 22.13 -6.02
C GLN A 412 -43.95 21.59 -7.42
N VAL A 413 -44.29 20.30 -7.51
CA VAL A 413 -44.62 19.62 -8.75
C VAL A 413 -45.88 18.77 -8.58
N MET A 414 -46.64 18.63 -9.66
CA MET A 414 -47.84 17.79 -9.71
C MET A 414 -47.50 16.51 -10.48
N ALA A 415 -47.36 15.39 -9.77
CA ALA A 415 -46.89 14.13 -10.35
C ALA A 415 -47.80 13.56 -11.45
N ASP A 416 -49.08 13.92 -11.44
CA ASP A 416 -50.12 13.48 -12.38
C ASP A 416 -50.32 14.42 -13.59
N ARG A 417 -49.53 15.49 -13.70
CA ARG A 417 -49.64 16.53 -14.73
C ARG A 417 -48.31 16.75 -15.47
N VAL A 418 -48.34 17.55 -16.52
CA VAL A 418 -47.15 18.03 -17.23
C VAL A 418 -47.07 19.56 -17.18
N LEU A 419 -45.86 20.10 -17.17
CA LEU A 419 -45.61 21.54 -17.10
C LEU A 419 -45.45 22.11 -18.51
N ALA A 420 -46.33 23.03 -18.90
CA ALA A 420 -46.24 23.79 -20.13
C ALA A 420 -45.60 25.15 -19.85
N ILE A 421 -44.36 25.36 -20.29
CA ILE A 421 -43.59 26.59 -20.08
C ILE A 421 -43.82 27.54 -21.27
N ASP A 422 -44.11 28.81 -20.98
CA ASP A 422 -44.28 29.86 -21.99
C ASP A 422 -42.93 30.53 -22.33
N PRO A 423 -42.34 30.32 -23.52
CA PRO A 423 -41.09 30.97 -23.90
C PRO A 423 -41.26 32.46 -24.28
N GLY A 424 -42.49 33.00 -24.30
CA GLY A 424 -42.82 34.38 -24.67
C GLY A 424 -43.38 34.55 -26.10
N ASP A 425 -43.43 33.48 -26.89
CA ASP A 425 -43.91 33.46 -28.29
C ASP A 425 -45.21 32.64 -28.45
N THR A 426 -45.99 32.48 -27.37
CA THR A 426 -47.24 31.68 -27.39
C THR A 426 -48.32 32.35 -28.22
N VAL A 427 -49.01 31.54 -29.04
CA VAL A 427 -50.01 32.03 -30.01
C VAL A 427 -51.41 32.08 -29.39
N GLU A 428 -51.76 31.09 -28.58
CA GLU A 428 -53.05 31.00 -27.89
C GLU A 428 -52.87 30.44 -26.46
N PRO A 429 -53.47 31.07 -25.42
CA PRO A 429 -53.42 30.55 -24.07
C PRO A 429 -54.27 29.27 -23.95
N ILE A 430 -53.72 28.27 -23.27
CA ILE A 430 -54.38 26.99 -22.97
C ILE A 430 -54.91 26.99 -21.53
N ASP A 431 -55.94 26.17 -21.26
CA ASP A 431 -56.45 25.98 -19.90
C ASP A 431 -55.46 25.15 -19.06
N GLY A 432 -55.17 25.60 -17.85
CA GLY A 432 -54.24 24.95 -16.93
C GLY A 432 -54.14 25.67 -15.60
N ILE A 433 -53.41 25.08 -14.65
CA ILE A 433 -53.15 25.71 -13.35
C ILE A 433 -51.90 26.57 -13.49
N ALA A 434 -52.05 27.89 -13.35
CA ALA A 434 -50.94 28.84 -13.45
C ALA A 434 -49.89 28.61 -12.35
N THR A 435 -48.63 28.56 -12.75
CA THR A 435 -47.46 28.42 -11.87
C THR A 435 -46.26 29.13 -12.50
N LYS A 436 -45.07 28.98 -11.89
CA LYS A 436 -43.79 29.37 -12.45
C LYS A 436 -42.86 28.18 -12.49
N ASP A 437 -42.03 28.12 -13.51
CA ASP A 437 -40.93 27.17 -13.58
C ASP A 437 -39.95 27.42 -12.40
N PRO A 438 -39.56 26.40 -11.64
CA PRO A 438 -38.72 26.57 -10.45
C PRO A 438 -37.25 26.87 -10.77
N ALA A 439 -36.75 26.55 -11.97
CA ALA A 439 -35.37 26.78 -12.36
C ALA A 439 -35.13 28.23 -12.85
N PHE A 440 -36.06 28.79 -13.60
CA PHE A 440 -35.89 30.09 -14.28
C PHE A 440 -36.95 31.14 -13.91
N GLY A 441 -38.01 30.77 -13.18
CA GLY A 441 -39.09 31.68 -12.80
C GLY A 441 -40.00 32.12 -13.95
N ILE A 442 -39.94 31.42 -15.08
CA ILE A 442 -40.73 31.68 -16.29
C ILE A 442 -42.19 31.27 -16.02
N ASP A 443 -43.14 32.01 -16.57
CA ASP A 443 -44.57 31.69 -16.42
C ASP A 443 -44.90 30.35 -17.09
N ALA A 444 -45.62 29.49 -16.38
CA ALA A 444 -45.92 28.13 -16.82
C ALA A 444 -47.31 27.67 -16.34
N LEU A 445 -47.81 26.60 -16.94
CA LEU A 445 -49.14 26.04 -16.66
C LEU A 445 -49.04 24.53 -16.41
N TRP A 446 -49.61 24.04 -15.31
CA TRP A 446 -49.82 22.60 -15.13
C TRP A 446 -51.06 22.14 -15.88
N ILE A 447 -50.85 21.33 -16.90
CA ILE A 447 -51.90 20.79 -17.78
C ILE A 447 -52.01 19.27 -17.64
N GLU A 448 -53.14 18.71 -18.07
CA GLU A 448 -53.30 17.26 -18.13
C GLU A 448 -52.44 16.67 -19.25
N ALA A 449 -51.96 15.44 -19.09
CA ALA A 449 -51.11 14.78 -20.09
C ALA A 449 -51.81 14.66 -21.47
N SER A 450 -53.15 14.60 -21.51
CA SER A 450 -53.94 14.61 -22.74
C SER A 450 -53.84 15.91 -23.54
N ASP A 451 -53.53 17.03 -22.89
CA ASP A 451 -53.46 18.36 -23.53
C ASP A 451 -52.05 18.70 -24.04
N GLN A 452 -51.07 17.81 -23.85
CA GLN A 452 -49.68 18.02 -24.28
C GLN A 452 -49.57 18.42 -25.77
N ALA A 453 -50.21 17.66 -26.67
CA ALA A 453 -50.13 17.94 -28.11
C ALA A 453 -50.73 19.32 -28.47
N LYS A 454 -51.77 19.75 -27.73
CA LYS A 454 -52.39 21.06 -27.90
C LYS A 454 -51.46 22.18 -27.42
N ALA A 455 -50.80 21.98 -26.28
CA ALA A 455 -49.84 22.92 -25.73
C ALA A 455 -48.62 23.11 -26.64
N GLU A 456 -48.07 22.03 -27.18
CA GLU A 456 -46.96 22.08 -28.14
C GLU A 456 -47.35 22.83 -29.43
N MET A 457 -48.56 22.60 -29.96
CA MET A 457 -49.07 23.35 -31.12
C MET A 457 -49.29 24.84 -30.84
N ALA A 458 -49.63 25.20 -29.61
CA ALA A 458 -49.81 26.59 -29.18
C ALA A 458 -48.48 27.32 -28.89
N GLY A 459 -47.34 26.61 -28.97
CA GLY A 459 -45.99 27.17 -28.80
C GLY A 459 -45.40 26.99 -27.41
N TYR A 460 -46.03 26.21 -26.52
CA TYR A 460 -45.49 25.91 -25.20
C TYR A 460 -44.43 24.81 -25.27
N THR A 461 -43.42 24.89 -24.39
CA THR A 461 -42.49 23.78 -24.15
C THR A 461 -43.03 22.90 -23.04
N VAL A 462 -43.39 21.64 -23.36
CA VAL A 462 -43.98 20.72 -22.37
C VAL A 462 -42.90 19.84 -21.74
N VAL A 463 -42.93 19.74 -20.41
CA VAL A 463 -41.91 19.07 -19.60
C VAL A 463 -42.57 18.20 -18.52
N GLU A 464 -42.09 16.97 -18.36
CA GLU A 464 -42.55 16.04 -17.33
C GLU A 464 -42.08 16.45 -15.93
N PRO A 465 -42.80 16.11 -14.85
CA PRO A 465 -42.43 16.52 -13.49
C PRO A 465 -41.00 16.11 -13.08
N ALA A 466 -40.53 14.93 -13.49
CA ALA A 466 -39.18 14.46 -13.18
C ALA A 466 -38.11 15.32 -13.87
N ALA A 467 -38.41 15.80 -15.08
CA ALA A 467 -37.53 16.71 -15.82
C ALA A 467 -37.55 18.11 -15.22
N VAL A 468 -38.67 18.57 -14.67
CA VAL A 468 -38.76 19.84 -13.92
C VAL A 468 -37.83 19.80 -12.69
N ILE A 469 -37.95 18.77 -11.85
CA ILE A 469 -37.07 18.61 -10.67
C ILE A 469 -35.60 18.51 -11.10
N ALA A 470 -35.28 17.69 -12.11
CA ALA A 470 -33.91 17.52 -12.57
C ALA A 470 -33.31 18.82 -13.14
N THR A 471 -34.11 19.64 -13.84
CA THR A 471 -33.66 20.94 -14.38
C THR A 471 -33.39 21.91 -13.24
N HIS A 472 -34.27 21.97 -12.24
CA HIS A 472 -34.06 22.82 -11.07
C HIS A 472 -32.83 22.39 -10.26
N LEU A 473 -32.65 21.09 -10.00
CA LEU A 473 -31.44 20.55 -9.38
C LEU A 473 -30.17 20.93 -10.14
N SER A 474 -30.22 20.88 -11.48
CA SER A 474 -29.09 21.28 -12.32
C SER A 474 -28.70 22.74 -12.11
N GLU A 475 -29.67 23.66 -12.03
CA GLU A 475 -29.38 25.08 -11.84
C GLU A 475 -28.91 25.36 -10.40
N ILE A 476 -29.53 24.75 -9.38
CA ILE A 476 -29.07 24.84 -7.98
C ILE A 476 -27.60 24.37 -7.87
N PHE A 477 -27.27 23.19 -8.40
CA PHE A 477 -25.91 22.65 -8.31
C PHE A 477 -24.90 23.47 -9.12
N ARG A 478 -25.34 24.15 -10.19
CA ARG A 478 -24.48 25.04 -10.98
C ARG A 478 -24.18 26.31 -10.19
N ASP A 479 -25.19 26.92 -9.57
CA ASP A 479 -25.03 28.12 -8.75
C ASP A 479 -24.23 27.84 -7.47
N GLN A 480 -24.38 26.66 -6.88
CA GLN A 480 -23.66 26.22 -5.69
C GLN A 480 -22.37 25.45 -5.98
N SER A 481 -21.90 25.44 -7.24
CA SER A 481 -20.77 24.60 -7.67
C SER A 481 -19.47 24.84 -6.89
N ALA A 482 -19.23 26.07 -6.43
CA ALA A 482 -18.08 26.43 -5.61
C ALA A 482 -18.15 25.88 -4.17
N ASP A 483 -19.36 25.70 -3.64
CA ASP A 483 -19.57 25.19 -2.28
C ASP A 483 -19.69 23.66 -2.25
N ILE A 484 -20.06 23.04 -3.39
CA ILE A 484 -20.02 21.59 -3.58
C ILE A 484 -18.59 21.05 -3.58
N ILE A 485 -17.62 21.80 -4.12
CA ILE A 485 -16.23 21.33 -4.13
C ILE A 485 -15.58 21.53 -2.76
N GLY A 486 -15.33 20.43 -2.07
CA GLY A 486 -14.59 20.35 -0.83
C GLY A 486 -13.13 19.92 -1.06
N ARG A 487 -12.46 19.63 0.06
CA ARG A 487 -11.08 19.13 0.03
C ARG A 487 -11.00 17.72 -0.54
N GLN A 488 -12.00 16.89 -0.26
CA GLN A 488 -12.06 15.52 -0.75
C GLN A 488 -12.25 15.48 -2.27
N GLU A 489 -13.19 16.27 -2.79
CA GLU A 489 -13.48 16.35 -4.23
C GLU A 489 -12.26 16.90 -4.99
N LEU A 490 -11.55 17.88 -4.42
CA LEU A 490 -10.31 18.36 -5.01
C LEU A 490 -9.21 17.28 -5.01
N GLN A 491 -9.07 16.51 -3.93
CA GLN A 491 -8.11 15.40 -3.88
C GLN A 491 -8.41 14.39 -4.99
N ASP A 492 -9.66 13.96 -5.12
CA ASP A 492 -10.08 13.01 -6.14
C ASP A 492 -9.80 13.53 -7.56
N LEU A 493 -10.03 14.83 -7.81
CA LEU A 493 -9.70 15.48 -9.08
C LEU A 493 -8.19 15.49 -9.34
N VAL A 494 -7.39 15.88 -8.34
CA VAL A 494 -5.92 15.90 -8.44
C VAL A 494 -5.37 14.50 -8.70
N ASP A 495 -5.90 13.47 -8.05
CA ASP A 495 -5.48 12.08 -8.24
C ASP A 495 -5.78 11.60 -9.67
N VAL A 496 -6.90 12.01 -10.26
CA VAL A 496 -7.22 11.73 -11.67
C VAL A 496 -6.22 12.42 -12.60
N VAL A 497 -5.84 13.67 -12.33
CA VAL A 497 -4.84 14.40 -13.11
C VAL A 497 -3.45 13.77 -12.97
N ALA A 498 -3.08 13.34 -11.76
CA ALA A 498 -1.81 12.70 -11.45
C ALA A 498 -1.59 11.40 -12.23
N ARG A 499 -2.66 10.67 -12.58
CA ARG A 499 -2.55 9.48 -13.45
C ARG A 499 -2.02 9.80 -14.85
N ARG A 500 -2.26 11.01 -15.37
CA ARG A 500 -1.80 11.45 -16.70
C ARG A 500 -0.56 12.33 -16.64
N HIS A 501 -0.47 13.19 -15.63
CA HIS A 501 0.59 14.19 -15.47
C HIS A 501 1.20 14.16 -14.06
N PRO A 502 1.79 13.03 -13.62
CA PRO A 502 2.24 12.87 -12.23
C PRO A 502 3.29 13.91 -11.84
N LYS A 503 4.28 14.16 -12.71
CA LYS A 503 5.34 15.14 -12.45
C LYS A 503 4.83 16.56 -12.24
N LEU A 504 3.79 16.96 -12.97
CA LEU A 504 3.22 18.30 -12.85
C LEU A 504 2.48 18.45 -11.52
N VAL A 505 1.77 17.42 -11.09
CA VAL A 505 1.10 17.41 -9.79
C VAL A 505 2.13 17.44 -8.67
N ASP A 506 3.17 16.60 -8.72
CA ASP A 506 4.23 16.55 -7.70
C ASP A 506 5.02 17.87 -7.59
N GLU A 507 5.29 18.53 -8.73
CA GLU A 507 5.97 19.83 -8.77
C GLU A 507 5.07 20.98 -8.29
N LEU A 508 3.75 20.89 -8.46
CA LEU A 508 2.82 21.96 -8.09
C LEU A 508 2.31 21.81 -6.65
N ILE A 509 1.82 20.63 -6.28
CA ILE A 509 1.14 20.35 -5.01
C ILE A 509 1.92 19.28 -4.23
N PRO A 510 2.37 19.55 -2.99
CA PRO A 510 2.24 20.79 -2.22
C PRO A 510 3.40 21.78 -2.44
N THR A 511 4.30 21.52 -3.40
CA THR A 511 5.61 22.19 -3.51
C THR A 511 5.54 23.70 -3.82
N ILE A 512 4.65 24.11 -4.74
CA ILE A 512 4.46 25.53 -5.13
C ILE A 512 3.18 26.08 -4.50
N LEU A 513 2.10 25.29 -4.53
CA LEU A 513 0.79 25.64 -3.97
C LEU A 513 0.31 24.52 -3.05
N SER A 514 -0.27 24.89 -1.93
CA SER A 514 -1.00 23.97 -1.05
C SER A 514 -2.34 23.56 -1.64
N TYR A 515 -2.89 22.43 -1.20
CA TYR A 515 -4.26 22.01 -1.55
C TYR A 515 -5.31 23.09 -1.25
N SER A 516 -5.13 23.87 -0.18
CA SER A 516 -6.06 24.94 0.19
C SER A 516 -6.02 26.12 -0.78
N GLU A 517 -4.84 26.47 -1.30
CA GLU A 517 -4.68 27.53 -2.31
C GLU A 517 -5.27 27.09 -3.64
N VAL A 518 -5.01 25.84 -4.06
CA VAL A 518 -5.63 25.27 -5.26
C VAL A 518 -7.14 25.21 -5.12
N LEU A 519 -7.67 24.78 -3.97
CA LEU A 519 -9.11 24.80 -3.70
C LEU A 519 -9.68 26.21 -3.81
N SER A 520 -8.98 27.21 -3.28
CA SER A 520 -9.42 28.62 -3.34
C SER A 520 -9.48 29.12 -4.78
N VAL A 521 -8.50 28.79 -5.61
CA VAL A 521 -8.48 29.12 -7.05
C VAL A 521 -9.63 28.42 -7.78
N VAL A 522 -9.80 27.12 -7.55
CA VAL A 522 -10.88 26.33 -8.17
C VAL A 522 -12.25 26.88 -7.78
N ARG A 523 -12.46 27.21 -6.49
CA ARG A 523 -13.70 27.84 -6.03
C ARG A 523 -13.94 29.20 -6.67
N ALA A 524 -12.89 30.02 -6.86
CA ALA A 524 -13.02 31.30 -7.54
C ALA A 524 -13.46 31.13 -9.00
N LEU A 525 -12.88 30.17 -9.73
CA LEU A 525 -13.30 29.85 -11.11
C LEU A 525 -14.75 29.39 -11.16
N LEU A 526 -15.15 28.48 -10.26
CA LEU A 526 -16.51 27.94 -10.23
C LEU A 526 -17.57 28.99 -9.83
N ARG A 527 -17.23 29.95 -8.96
CA ARG A 527 -18.13 31.09 -8.63
C ARG A 527 -18.47 31.93 -9.87
N GLU A 528 -17.54 32.04 -10.81
CA GLU A 528 -17.75 32.73 -12.09
C GLU A 528 -18.27 31.79 -13.18
N LYS A 529 -18.68 30.56 -12.83
CA LYS A 529 -19.15 29.52 -13.76
C LYS A 529 -18.10 29.14 -14.82
N VAL A 530 -16.81 29.30 -14.50
CA VAL A 530 -15.70 28.91 -15.36
C VAL A 530 -15.36 27.44 -15.16
N SER A 531 -15.27 26.69 -16.26
CA SER A 531 -14.93 25.27 -16.26
C SER A 531 -13.49 25.03 -15.81
N ILE A 532 -13.28 23.95 -15.04
CA ILE A 532 -11.97 23.50 -14.54
C ILE A 532 -11.50 22.18 -15.19
N ARG A 533 -12.08 21.81 -16.33
CA ARG A 533 -11.81 20.56 -17.03
C ARG A 533 -10.41 20.45 -17.65
#